data_AF-A0A1Q7A7B1-F1
#
_entry.id   AF-A0A1Q7A7B1-F1
#
_cell.length_a   1.000
_cell.length_b   1.000
_cell.length_c   1.000
_cell.angle_alpha   90.00
_cell.angle_beta   90.00
_cell.angle_gamma   90.00
#
_symmetry.space_group_name_H-M   'P 1'
#
loop_
_entity.id
_entity.type
_entity.pdbx_description
1 polymer ?
#
loop_
_entity_poly.entity_id
_entity_poly.type
_entity_poly.pdbx_seq_one_letter_code
_entity_poly.pdbx_strand_id
1 'polypeptide(L)' 'MRHRVIDLLPDRKAETAKVWMQAHPEIDLVSRDRGGDYASAASLGAPQAAQSADRFHLVKNLTEAVQKA' A
#
# COMPACT_ATOMS: atom_id res chain seq x y z
N MET A 1 -10.01 7.28 -15.33
CA MET A 1 -9.44 7.72 -14.04
C MET A 1 -8.07 8.33 -14.30
N ARG A 2 -7.73 9.48 -13.70
CA ARG A 2 -6.36 10.04 -13.74
C ARG A 2 -5.68 9.70 -12.42
N HIS A 3 -4.57 8.98 -12.47
CA HIS A 3 -3.72 8.78 -11.29
C HIS A 3 -3.01 10.09 -10.99
N ARG A 4 -3.27 10.65 -9.82
CA ARG A 4 -2.63 11.87 -9.33
C ARG A 4 -2.20 11.66 -7.89
N VAL A 5 -1.01 12.14 -7.57
CA VAL A 5 -0.55 12.22 -6.18
C VAL A 5 -1.45 13.22 -5.45
N ILE A 6 -2.01 12.79 -4.33
CA ILE A 6 -2.88 13.61 -3.47
C ILE A 6 -2.13 14.17 -2.27
N ASP A 7 -1.10 13.47 -1.81
CA ASP A 7 -0.24 13.93 -0.73
C ASP A 7 1.14 13.25 -0.77
N LEU A 8 2.13 13.88 -0.14
CA LEU A 8 3.46 13.35 0.10
C LEU A 8 3.78 13.44 1.60
N LEU A 9 3.83 12.30 2.26
CA LEU A 9 4.12 12.23 3.69
C LEU A 9 5.60 12.50 3.99
N PRO A 10 5.93 13.05 5.18
CA PRO A 10 7.30 13.41 5.54
C PRO A 10 8.24 12.22 5.72
N ASP A 11 7.70 11.02 5.97
CA ASP A 11 8.47 9.78 6.04
C ASP A 11 7.62 8.55 5.67
N ARG A 12 8.27 7.38 5.66
CA ARG A 12 7.64 6.09 5.32
C ARG A 12 7.13 5.30 6.53
N LYS A 13 7.03 5.91 7.72
CA LYS A 13 6.70 5.18 8.95
C LYS A 13 5.22 4.82 8.99
N ALA A 14 4.93 3.67 9.60
CA ALA A 14 3.55 3.22 9.79
C ALA A 14 2.69 4.25 10.54
N GLU A 15 3.26 4.87 11.59
CA GLU A 15 2.54 5.83 12.42
C GLU A 15 2.11 7.09 11.64
N THR A 16 3.03 7.64 10.83
CA THR A 16 2.76 8.81 9.97
C THR A 16 1.64 8.51 8.98
N ALA A 17 1.73 7.37 8.29
CA ALA A 17 0.73 6.96 7.31
C ALA A 17 -0.63 6.62 7.95
N LYS A 18 -0.64 6.02 9.14
CA LYS A 18 -1.85 5.73 9.91
C LYS A 18 -2.63 7.01 10.20
N VAL A 19 -1.97 8.04 10.75
CA VAL A 19 -2.61 9.32 11.09
C VAL A 19 -3.21 9.97 9.85
N TRP A 20 -2.49 9.92 8.73
CA TRP A 20 -2.99 10.43 7.47
C TRP A 20 -4.25 9.67 7.01
N MET A 21 -4.21 8.33 7.01
CA MET A 21 -5.35 7.51 6.61
C MET A 21 -6.59 7.73 7.51
N GLN A 22 -6.39 7.98 8.81
CA GLN A 22 -7.50 8.29 9.74
C GLN A 22 -8.21 9.61 9.39
N ALA A 23 -7.51 10.55 8.77
CA ALA A 23 -8.11 11.80 8.28
C ALA A 23 -8.86 11.61 6.95
N HIS A 24 -8.74 10.44 6.32
CA HIS A 24 -9.35 10.10 5.04
C HIS A 24 -10.31 8.89 5.17
N PRO A 25 -11.47 9.07 5.84
CA PRO A 25 -12.43 7.98 6.02
C PRO A 25 -13.07 7.49 4.71
N GLU A 26 -12.97 8.27 3.63
CA GLU A 26 -13.43 7.91 2.27
C GLU A 26 -12.59 6.81 1.60
N ILE A 27 -11.48 6.38 2.22
CA ILE A 27 -10.66 5.30 1.69
C ILE A 27 -11.38 3.97 1.94
N ASP A 28 -11.87 3.36 0.86
CA ASP A 28 -12.51 2.04 0.89
C ASP A 28 -11.60 0.91 0.38
N LEU A 29 -10.49 1.26 -0.29
CA LEU A 29 -9.53 0.30 -0.86
C LEU A 29 -8.10 0.82 -0.73
N VAL A 30 -7.21 0.01 -0.15
CA VAL A 30 -5.77 0.28 -0.06
C VAL A 30 -5.00 -0.75 -0.88
N SER A 31 -4.38 -0.29 -1.96
CA SER A 31 -3.34 -1.05 -2.67
C SER A 31 -1.97 -0.64 -2.12
N ARG A 32 -1.22 -1.61 -1.58
CA ARG A 32 0.06 -1.35 -0.88
C ARG A 32 1.14 -2.36 -1.24
N ASP A 33 2.39 -1.99 -1.05
CA ASP A 33 3.51 -2.92 -1.05
C ASP A 33 3.41 -3.91 0.16
N ARG A 34 4.19 -4.99 0.13
CA ARG A 34 4.23 -6.06 1.13
C ARG A 34 4.93 -5.71 2.44
N GLY A 35 5.61 -4.58 2.52
CA GLY A 35 6.28 -4.14 3.74
C GLY A 35 5.34 -4.08 4.95
N GLY A 36 5.82 -4.57 6.11
CA GLY A 36 5.04 -4.65 7.34
C GLY A 36 4.50 -3.29 7.80
N ASP A 37 5.29 -2.22 7.64
CA ASP A 37 4.89 -0.86 8.00
C ASP A 37 3.63 -0.41 7.22
N TYR A 38 3.55 -0.73 5.93
CA TYR A 38 2.40 -0.37 5.09
C TYR A 38 1.15 -1.18 5.47
N ALA A 39 1.32 -2.47 5.80
CA ALA A 39 0.22 -3.30 6.27
C ALA A 39 -0.32 -2.81 7.62
N SER A 40 0.58 -2.42 8.54
CA SER A 40 0.21 -1.86 9.85
C SER A 40 -0.52 -0.53 9.71
N ALA A 41 0.02 0.40 8.90
CA ALA A 41 -0.62 1.68 8.63
C ALA A 41 -2.04 1.53 8.07
N ALA A 42 -2.21 0.67 7.06
CA ALA A 42 -3.52 0.43 6.45
C ALA A 42 -4.51 -0.19 7.45
N SER A 43 -4.07 -1.19 8.23
CA SER A 43 -4.95 -1.91 9.16
C SER A 43 -5.41 -1.06 10.34
N LEU A 44 -4.54 -0.16 10.83
CA LEU A 44 -4.85 0.71 11.96
C LEU A 44 -5.43 2.08 11.53
N GLY A 45 -5.09 2.53 10.33
CA GLY A 45 -5.43 3.85 9.82
C GLY A 45 -6.73 3.90 9.03
N ALA A 46 -7.05 2.82 8.32
CA ALA A 46 -8.29 2.66 7.58
C ALA A 46 -8.82 1.22 7.75
N PRO A 47 -9.24 0.81 8.97
CA PRO A 47 -9.72 -0.55 9.24
C PRO A 47 -10.95 -0.94 8.41
N GLN A 48 -11.71 0.03 7.90
CA GLN A 48 -12.84 -0.16 7.00
C GLN A 48 -12.42 -0.54 5.57
N ALA A 49 -11.19 -0.21 5.15
CA ALA A 49 -10.74 -0.36 3.79
C ALA A 49 -10.34 -1.80 3.47
N ALA A 50 -10.76 -2.30 2.31
CA ALA A 50 -10.24 -3.55 1.77
C ALA A 50 -8.75 -3.38 1.42
N GLN A 51 -7.93 -4.38 1.74
CA GLN A 51 -6.50 -4.31 1.45
C GLN A 51 -6.10 -5.29 0.34
N SER A 52 -5.34 -4.79 -0.64
CA SER A 52 -4.65 -5.61 -1.62
C SER A 52 -3.15 -5.38 -1.49
N ALA A 53 -2.42 -6.43 -1.11
CA ALA A 53 -0.97 -6.43 -1.21
C ALA A 53 -0.54 -6.52 -2.69
N ASP A 54 0.51 -5.79 -3.06
CA ASP A 54 1.18 -5.84 -4.36
C ASP A 54 1.35 -7.30 -4.80
N ARG A 55 0.72 -7.67 -5.93
CA ARG A 55 0.93 -8.96 -6.62
C ARG A 55 1.96 -8.87 -7.75
N PHE A 56 2.32 -7.66 -8.18
CA PHE A 56 3.32 -7.40 -9.21
C PHE A 56 4.65 -8.09 -8.88
N HIS A 57 5.11 -8.04 -7.63
CA HIS A 57 6.37 -8.70 -7.25
C HIS A 57 6.34 -10.23 -7.44
N LEU A 58 5.18 -10.89 -7.32
CA LEU A 58 5.10 -12.33 -7.61
C LEU A 58 5.26 -12.60 -9.10
N VAL A 59 4.51 -11.86 -9.91
CA VAL A 59 4.52 -12.04 -11.37
C VAL A 59 5.88 -11.67 -11.95
N LYS A 60 6.46 -10.54 -11.51
CA LYS A 60 7.80 -10.11 -11.90
C LYS A 60 8.86 -11.14 -11.55
N ASN A 61 8.92 -11.56 -10.28
CA ASN A 61 9.96 -12.50 -9.83
C ASN A 61 9.82 -13.86 -10.52
N LEU A 62 8.60 -14.35 -10.73
CA LEU A 62 8.36 -15.60 -11.47
C LEU A 62 8.80 -15.47 -12.92
N THR A 63 8.44 -14.37 -13.58
CA THR A 63 8.82 -14.11 -14.98
C THR A 63 10.34 -14.05 -15.13
N GLU A 64 11.02 -13.32 -14.24
CA GLU A 64 12.48 -13.23 -14.23
C GLU A 64 13.14 -14.59 -13.95
N ALA A 65 12.57 -15.41 -13.07
CA ALA A 65 13.08 -16.74 -12.79
C ALA A 65 12.96 -17.68 -13.99
N VAL A 66 11.82 -17.64 -14.70
CA VAL A 66 11.60 -18.42 -15.93
C VAL A 66 12.50 -17.96 -17.07
N GLN A 67 12.75 -16.65 -17.21
CA GLN A 67 13.62 -16.10 -18.26
C GLN A 67 15.12 -16.36 -18.05
N LYS A 68 15.54 -16.68 -16.82
CA LYS A 68 16.93 -17.01 -16.48
C LYS A 68 17.24 -18.52 -16.58
N ALA A 69 16.23 -19.35 -16.78
CA ALA A 69 16.37 -20.79 -17.01
C ALA A 69 16.64 -21.09 -18.49
#